data_AF-A0A2E8U5H6-F1
#
_entry.id   AF-A0A2E8U5H6-F1
#
_cell.length_a   1.000
_cell.length_b   1.000
_cell.length_c   1.000
_cell.angle_alpha   90.00
_cell.angle_beta   90.00
_cell.angle_gamma   90.00
#
_symmetry.space_group_name_H-M   'P 1'
#
loop_
_entity.id
_entity.type
_entity.pdbx_description
1 polymer ?
#
loop_
_entity_poly.entity_id
_entity_poly.type
_entity_poly.pdbx_seq_one_letter_code
_entity_poly.pdbx_strand_id
1 'polypeptide(L)'
;MVVADSCYSGTLTRGIKIEKRVTDYVREVVGKKARIVMSSGGLEPVEDGGTGNNSPFASALLKALTRSGEVLTATSLFKQIQRPVQLNADQTPVFADIRKAGHDGGDFLFVKRK
;
A
#
# COMPACT_ATOMS: atom_id res chain seq x y z
N MET A 1 -1.56 1.62 10.22
CA MET A 1 -1.87 1.39 8.79
C MET A 1 -3.13 0.53 8.73
N VAL A 2 -3.95 0.72 7.71
CA VAL A 2 -5.07 -0.16 7.37
C VAL A 2 -4.83 -0.74 5.98
N VAL A 3 -5.03 -2.04 5.81
CA VAL A 3 -5.04 -2.71 4.51
C VAL A 3 -6.43 -3.31 4.34
N ALA A 4 -7.11 -3.00 3.24
CA ALA A 4 -8.46 -3.49 2.96
C ALA A 4 -8.55 -4.06 1.55
N ASP A 5 -8.99 -5.31 1.43
CA ASP A 5 -9.29 -5.93 0.15
C ASP A 5 -10.80 -5.82 -0.13
N SER A 6 -11.22 -4.58 -0.39
CA SER A 6 -12.61 -4.22 -0.71
C SER A 6 -12.63 -2.85 -1.40
N CYS A 7 -13.71 -2.56 -2.14
CA CYS A 7 -13.98 -1.22 -2.65
C CYS A 7 -13.99 -0.23 -1.49
N TYR A 8 -13.06 0.72 -1.49
CA TYR A 8 -13.03 1.78 -0.50
C TYR A 8 -13.47 3.09 -1.15
N SER A 9 -14.74 3.46 -0.93
CA SER A 9 -15.37 4.69 -1.47
C SER A 9 -14.82 6.00 -0.89
N GLY A 10 -13.80 5.93 -0.04
CA GLY A 10 -13.35 7.04 0.79
C GLY A 10 -12.83 8.22 -0.03
N THR A 11 -13.57 9.33 0.00
CA THR A 11 -13.24 10.69 -0.49
C THR A 11 -12.06 11.34 0.26
N LEU A 12 -11.20 10.54 0.88
CA LEU A 12 -10.42 10.87 2.07
C LEU A 12 -8.93 10.60 1.88
N THR A 13 -8.43 10.67 0.67
CA THR A 13 -7.05 10.30 0.35
C THR A 13 -6.30 11.47 -0.29
N ARG A 14 -5.10 11.78 0.20
CA ARG A 14 -4.16 12.70 -0.45
C ARG A 14 -3.02 11.85 -1.00
N GLY A 15 -2.83 11.89 -2.32
CA GLY A 15 -1.78 11.12 -2.98
C GLY A 15 -0.39 11.52 -2.48
N ILE A 16 0.46 10.54 -2.22
CA ILE A 16 1.83 10.73 -1.76
C ILE A 16 2.77 10.47 -2.94
N LYS A 17 3.55 11.49 -3.35
CA LYS A 17 4.60 11.34 -4.37
C LYS A 17 5.96 11.32 -3.67
N ILE A 18 6.66 10.19 -3.71
CA ILE A 18 7.98 10.04 -3.11
C ILE A 18 8.98 9.60 -4.17
N GLU A 19 10.05 10.37 -4.36
CA GLU A 19 11.13 10.14 -5.34
C GLU A 19 12.51 9.92 -4.68
N LYS A 20 12.55 9.57 -3.38
CA LYS A 20 13.80 9.43 -2.59
C LYS A 20 14.30 7.99 -2.50
N ARG A 21 15.61 7.80 -2.22
CA ARG A 21 16.23 6.50 -1.87
C ARG A 21 15.66 5.96 -0.56
N VAL A 22 15.50 4.63 -0.46
CA VAL A 22 14.82 3.97 0.67
C VAL A 22 15.47 4.31 2.03
N THR A 23 16.79 4.28 2.14
CA THR A 23 17.50 4.55 3.41
C THR A 23 17.27 5.97 3.93
N ASP A 24 17.37 6.97 3.05
CA ASP A 24 17.18 8.38 3.43
C ASP A 24 15.71 8.64 3.79
N TYR A 25 14.80 8.01 3.05
CA TYR A 25 13.38 8.07 3.34
C TYR A 25 13.01 7.42 4.68
N VAL A 26 13.59 6.25 5.00
CA VAL A 26 13.38 5.60 6.30
C VAL A 26 13.80 6.50 7.45
N ARG A 27 14.97 7.16 7.36
CA ARG A 27 15.44 8.10 8.39
C ARG A 27 14.49 9.28 8.59
N GLU A 28 13.86 9.76 7.52
CA GLU A 28 12.93 10.89 7.57
C GLU A 28 11.59 10.54 8.22
N VAL A 29 11.12 9.30 8.05
CA VAL A 29 9.79 8.86 8.49
C VAL A 29 9.80 8.11 9.81
N VAL A 30 10.97 7.60 10.23
CA VAL A 30 11.11 6.88 11.50
C VAL A 30 10.79 7.81 12.67
N GLY A 31 9.99 7.33 13.62
CA GLY A 31 9.56 8.12 14.78
C GLY A 31 8.35 9.05 14.55
N LYS A 32 7.90 9.26 13.31
CA LYS A 32 6.69 10.04 12.98
C LYS A 32 5.43 9.18 13.02
N LYS A 33 4.27 9.79 13.28
CA LYS A 33 2.98 9.08 13.31
C LYS A 33 2.50 8.70 11.90
N ALA A 34 2.37 7.40 11.64
CA ALA A 34 1.84 6.87 10.38
C ALA A 34 0.35 6.51 10.48
N ARG A 35 -0.48 7.12 9.62
CA ARG A 35 -1.95 6.94 9.57
C ARG A 35 -2.35 6.82 8.11
N ILE A 36 -1.95 5.71 7.51
CA ILE A 36 -2.09 5.43 6.08
C ILE A 36 -3.07 4.27 5.85
N VAL A 37 -3.77 4.32 4.72
CA VAL A 37 -4.64 3.26 4.19
C VAL A 37 -4.10 2.76 2.85
N MET A 38 -4.22 1.46 2.63
CA MET A 38 -4.00 0.79 1.34
C MET A 38 -5.24 -0.04 1.02
N SER A 39 -5.86 0.16 -0.15
CA SER A 39 -7.03 -0.64 -0.59
C SER A 39 -6.87 -1.22 -1.99
N SER A 40 -7.62 -2.28 -2.29
CA SER A 40 -7.65 -2.95 -3.59
C SER A 40 -8.31 -2.12 -4.70
N GLY A 41 -9.30 -1.30 -4.35
CA GLY A 41 -9.97 -0.39 -5.29
C GLY A 41 -10.52 0.87 -4.63
N GLY A 42 -10.89 1.85 -5.47
CA GLY A 42 -11.61 3.05 -5.07
C GLY A 42 -13.12 2.84 -5.16
N LEU A 43 -13.75 3.43 -6.18
CA LEU A 43 -15.19 3.30 -6.46
C LEU A 43 -15.50 2.19 -7.47
N GLU A 44 -14.48 1.63 -8.11
CA GLU A 44 -14.60 0.54 -9.08
C GLU A 44 -14.90 -0.78 -8.37
N PRO A 45 -15.75 -1.66 -8.95
CA PRO A 45 -15.96 -3.00 -8.41
C PRO A 45 -14.64 -3.78 -8.37
N VAL A 46 -14.35 -4.40 -7.24
CA VAL A 46 -13.15 -5.24 -7.09
C VAL A 46 -13.45 -6.68 -7.52
N GLU A 47 -12.51 -7.27 -8.24
CA GLU A 47 -12.63 -8.66 -8.67
C GLU A 47 -12.28 -9.62 -7.54
N ASP A 48 -13.24 -10.47 -7.17
CA ASP A 48 -13.06 -11.51 -6.15
C ASP A 48 -12.19 -12.69 -6.64
N GLY A 49 -11.82 -12.74 -7.94
CA GLY A 49 -11.14 -13.88 -8.56
C GLY A 49 -9.91 -13.51 -9.38
N GLY A 50 -8.71 -13.73 -8.83
CA GLY A 50 -7.45 -13.70 -9.56
C GLY A 50 -6.98 -15.09 -10.00
N THR A 51 -5.76 -15.19 -10.53
CA THR A 51 -5.08 -16.48 -10.78
C THR A 51 -4.71 -17.14 -9.44
N GLY A 52 -5.61 -17.95 -8.88
CA GLY A 52 -5.41 -18.70 -7.63
C GLY A 52 -6.54 -18.49 -6.61
N ASN A 53 -6.23 -18.66 -5.31
CA ASN A 53 -7.20 -18.56 -4.20
C ASN A 53 -7.36 -17.14 -3.61
N ASN A 54 -6.77 -16.12 -4.23
CA ASN A 54 -6.70 -14.75 -3.71
C ASN A 54 -7.16 -13.75 -4.78
N SER A 55 -7.65 -12.58 -4.35
CA SER A 55 -7.89 -11.46 -5.26
C SER A 55 -6.60 -11.03 -5.97
N PRO A 56 -6.69 -10.31 -7.10
CA PRO A 56 -5.51 -9.76 -7.77
C PRO A 56 -4.68 -8.85 -6.85
N PHE A 57 -5.33 -8.04 -6.01
CA PHE A 57 -4.67 -7.20 -5.02
C PHE A 57 -3.95 -8.02 -3.95
N ALA A 58 -4.64 -8.97 -3.32
CA ALA A 58 -4.05 -9.81 -2.27
C ALA A 58 -2.88 -10.63 -2.82
N SER A 59 -2.99 -11.16 -4.04
CA SER A 59 -1.92 -11.89 -4.72
C SER A 59 -0.68 -11.00 -4.93
N ALA A 60 -0.86 -9.78 -5.41
CA ALA A 60 0.23 -8.83 -5.61
C ALA A 60 0.87 -8.39 -4.28
N LEU A 61 0.05 -8.13 -3.26
CA LEU A 61 0.49 -7.77 -1.91
C LEU A 61 1.37 -8.86 -1.29
N LEU A 62 0.91 -10.10 -1.30
CA LEU A 62 1.65 -11.25 -0.75
C LEU A 62 2.96 -11.47 -1.51
N LYS A 63 2.94 -11.37 -2.84
CA LYS A 63 4.15 -11.50 -3.67
C LYS A 63 5.17 -10.39 -3.37
N ALA A 64 4.72 -9.15 -3.16
CA ALA A 64 5.61 -8.04 -2.84
C ALA A 64 6.21 -8.16 -1.43
N LEU A 65 5.41 -8.59 -0.44
CA LEU A 65 5.88 -8.83 0.94
C LEU A 65 6.92 -9.95 1.00
N THR A 66 6.72 -11.04 0.24
CA THR A 66 7.62 -12.20 0.25
C THR A 66 8.95 -11.96 -0.47
N ARG A 67 8.96 -11.14 -1.53
CA ARG A 67 10.17 -10.82 -2.31
C ARG A 67 11.07 -9.77 -1.64
N SER A 68 10.56 -9.05 -0.65
CA SER A 68 11.25 -7.88 -0.09
C SER A 68 12.41 -8.26 0.82
N GLY A 69 13.44 -7.39 0.84
CA GLY A 69 14.62 -7.50 1.70
C GLY A 69 14.31 -7.23 3.18
N GLU A 70 15.33 -6.89 3.98
CA GLU A 70 15.17 -6.76 5.44
C GLU A 70 14.15 -5.71 5.89
N VAL A 71 14.05 -4.58 5.17
CA VAL A 71 13.12 -3.49 5.48
C VAL A 71 12.39 -3.04 4.22
N LEU A 72 11.07 -2.93 4.30
CA LEU A 72 10.19 -2.44 3.24
C LEU A 72 9.24 -1.37 3.80
N THR A 73 9.16 -0.21 3.15
CA THR A 73 8.17 0.82 3.53
C THR A 73 6.83 0.56 2.85
N ALA A 74 5.71 0.95 3.45
CA ALA A 74 4.39 0.78 2.84
C ALA A 74 4.27 1.58 1.52
N THR A 75 4.95 2.72 1.40
CA THR A 75 5.08 3.43 0.12
C THR A 75 5.77 2.56 -0.94
N SER A 76 6.90 1.93 -0.60
CA SER A 76 7.65 1.10 -1.55
C SER A 76 6.89 -0.18 -1.89
N LEU A 77 6.18 -0.74 -0.92
CA LEU A 77 5.26 -1.86 -1.10
C LEU A 77 4.16 -1.49 -2.10
N PHE A 78 3.51 -0.34 -1.92
CA PHE A 78 2.45 0.11 -2.83
C PHE A 78 2.94 0.27 -4.27
N LYS A 79 4.12 0.87 -4.48
CA LYS A 79 4.72 1.01 -5.81
C LYS A 79 4.93 -0.33 -6.51
N GLN A 80 5.22 -1.39 -5.74
CA GLN A 80 5.38 -2.74 -6.29
C GLN A 80 4.04 -3.41 -6.61
N ILE A 81 2.94 -3.00 -5.97
CA ILE A 81 1.60 -3.58 -6.13
C ILE A 81 0.80 -2.87 -7.22
N GLN A 82 0.89 -1.54 -7.29
CA GLN A 82 0.04 -0.70 -8.12
C GLN A 82 0.01 -1.15 -9.59
N ARG A 83 1.18 -1.26 -10.21
CA ARG A 83 1.28 -1.64 -11.63
C ARG A 83 0.82 -3.08 -11.89
N PRO A 84 1.26 -4.11 -11.13
CA PRO A 84 0.73 -5.46 -11.30
C PRO A 84 -0.78 -5.57 -11.18
N VAL A 85 -1.42 -4.88 -10.24
CA VAL A 85 -2.88 -4.96 -10.10
C VAL A 85 -3.57 -4.27 -11.28
N GLN A 86 -3.15 -3.05 -11.65
CA GLN A 86 -3.70 -2.32 -12.79
C GLN A 86 -3.54 -3.04 -14.15
N LEU A 87 -2.55 -3.92 -14.28
CA LEU A 87 -2.33 -4.69 -15.52
C LEU A 87 -3.11 -5.99 -15.58
N ASN A 88 -3.61 -6.50 -14.45
CA ASN A 88 -4.20 -7.83 -14.36
C ASN A 88 -5.64 -7.82 -13.82
N ALA A 89 -6.22 -6.64 -13.54
CA ALA A 89 -7.57 -6.48 -13.03
C ALA A 89 -8.09 -5.07 -13.34
N ASP A 90 -9.42 -4.92 -13.45
CA ASP A 90 -10.10 -3.64 -13.67
C ASP A 90 -10.29 -2.84 -12.36
N GLN A 91 -9.27 -2.86 -11.49
CA GLN A 91 -9.25 -2.13 -10.22
C GLN A 91 -7.97 -1.30 -10.08
N THR A 92 -8.10 -0.12 -9.49
CA THR A 92 -6.97 0.76 -9.19
C THR A 92 -6.74 0.80 -7.68
N PRO A 93 -5.67 0.15 -7.17
CA PRO A 93 -5.32 0.22 -5.76
C PRO A 93 -5.10 1.67 -5.30
N VAL A 94 -5.47 1.94 -4.06
CA VAL A 94 -5.34 3.26 -3.45
C VAL A 94 -4.32 3.21 -2.30
N PHE A 95 -3.51 4.26 -2.19
CA PHE A 95 -2.60 4.47 -1.06
C PHE A 95 -2.59 5.94 -0.66
N ALA A 96 -2.90 6.21 0.61
CA ALA A 96 -2.98 7.58 1.10
C ALA A 96 -3.09 7.71 2.62
N ASP A 97 -3.03 8.95 3.08
CA ASP A 97 -3.30 9.33 4.46
C ASP A 97 -4.78 9.22 4.81
N ILE A 98 -5.07 8.72 6.01
CA ILE A 98 -6.39 8.74 6.61
C ILE A 98 -6.64 10.16 7.13
N ARG A 99 -7.60 10.91 6.52
CA ARG A 99 -7.88 12.29 6.96
C ARG A 99 -8.33 12.34 8.42
N LYS A 100 -7.95 13.44 9.09
CA LYS A 100 -8.33 13.74 10.48
C LYS A 100 -7.89 12.66 11.50
N ALA A 101 -6.95 11.79 11.15
CA ALA A 101 -6.42 10.75 12.04
C ALA A 101 -5.11 11.14 12.75
N GLY A 102 -4.62 12.37 12.56
CA GLY A 102 -3.35 12.83 13.12
C GLY A 102 -2.13 12.19 12.45
N HIS A 103 -2.15 12.12 11.11
CA HIS A 103 -0.98 11.74 10.32
C HIS A 103 0.11 12.82 10.45
N ASP A 104 1.37 12.41 10.62
CA ASP A 104 2.50 13.31 10.83
C ASP A 104 3.64 13.02 9.84
N GLY A 105 3.33 12.49 8.64
CA GLY A 105 4.31 12.18 7.60
C GLY A 105 5.18 10.95 7.89
N GLY A 106 4.77 10.08 8.83
CA GLY A 106 5.41 8.79 9.06
C GLY A 106 5.03 7.76 7.99
N ASP A 107 5.80 6.68 7.87
CA ASP A 107 5.44 5.53 7.02
C ASP A 107 5.36 4.27 7.88
N PHE A 108 4.67 3.26 7.37
CA PHE A 108 4.67 1.95 8.00
C PHE A 108 5.85 1.12 7.46
N LEU A 109 6.64 0.54 8.37
CA LEU A 109 7.81 -0.24 8.03
C LEU A 109 7.52 -1.73 8.29
N PHE A 110 7.64 -2.54 7.24
CA PHE A 110 7.66 -3.98 7.32
C PHE A 110 9.11 -4.43 7.53
N VAL A 111 9.37 -5.12 8.64
CA VAL A 111 10.67 -5.67 8.97
C VAL A 111 10.55 -7.19 9.04
N LYS A 112 11.34 -7.89 8.24
CA LYS A 112 11.32 -9.36 8.22
C LYS A 112 11.91 -9.88 9.52
N ARG A 113 11.16 -10.70 10.25
CA ARG A 113 11.70 -11.43 11.41
C ARG A 113 12.61 -12.55 10.91
N LYS A 114 13.76 -12.71 11.56
CA LYS A 114 14.64 -13.86 11.39
C LYS A 114 14.01 -15.10 12.01
#